data_AF-X1UE13-F1
#
_entry.id   AF-X1UE13-F1
#
_cell.length_a   1.000
_cell.length_b   1.000
_cell.length_c   1.000
_cell.angle_alpha   90.00
_cell.angle_beta   90.00
_cell.angle_gamma   90.00
#
_symmetry.space_group_name_H-M   'P 1'
#
loop_
_entity.id
_entity.type
_entity.pdbx_description
1 polymer ?
#
loop_
_entity_poly.entity_id
_entity_poly.type
_entity_poly.pdbx_seq_one_letter_code
_entity_poly.pdbx_strand_id
1 'polypeptide(L)'
;MATEAAILGTPSVYMSSLSNTMGNFVELEQKYDLIYSFREPDKAIQKATELLQQPDLKKQWAKKRQRLLSDKIDVTQFMVDLIENYPQSFYRYKEGSRK
;
A
#
# COMPACT_ATOMS: atom_id res chain seq x y z
N MET A 1 -2.05 -10.17 -6.65
CA MET A 1 -3.19 -9.76 -5.79
C MET A 1 -3.40 -8.23 -5.87
N ALA A 2 -4.55 -7.66 -5.47
CA ALA A 2 -4.81 -6.21 -5.62
C ALA A 2 -3.90 -5.30 -4.73
N THR A 3 -3.73 -5.67 -3.46
CA THR A 3 -2.80 -4.99 -2.54
C THR A 3 -1.36 -5.05 -3.01
N GLU A 4 -0.92 -6.22 -3.48
CA GLU A 4 0.42 -6.43 -4.04
C GLU A 4 0.64 -5.54 -5.28
N ALA A 5 -0.31 -5.50 -6.21
CA ALA A 5 -0.24 -4.63 -7.38
C ALA A 5 -0.07 -3.16 -6.98
N ALA A 6 -0.86 -2.68 -6.02
CA ALA A 6 -0.76 -1.33 -5.48
C ALA A 6 0.63 -1.03 -4.88
N ILE A 7 1.18 -1.93 -4.06
CA ILE A 7 2.51 -1.78 -3.43
C ILE A 7 3.63 -1.80 -4.48
N LEU A 8 3.47 -2.60 -5.54
CA LEU A 8 4.41 -2.64 -6.67
C LEU A 8 4.29 -1.43 -7.61
N GLY A 9 3.33 -0.53 -7.37
CA GLY A 9 3.13 0.68 -8.19
C GLY A 9 2.36 0.42 -9.47
N THR A 10 1.56 -0.64 -9.50
CA THR A 10 0.61 -0.92 -10.58
C THR A 10 -0.76 -0.39 -10.19
N PRO A 11 -1.43 0.41 -11.04
CA PRO A 11 -2.82 0.83 -10.84
C PRO A 11 -3.73 -0.37 -10.58
N SER A 12 -4.48 -0.32 -9.49
CA SER A 12 -5.34 -1.42 -9.06
C SER A 12 -6.76 -0.91 -8.83
N VAL A 13 -7.73 -1.59 -9.43
CA VAL A 13 -9.16 -1.41 -9.15
C VAL A 13 -9.66 -2.70 -8.53
N TYR A 14 -10.28 -2.59 -7.37
CA TYR A 14 -10.84 -3.70 -6.61
C TYR A 14 -12.35 -3.57 -6.53
N MET A 15 -13.06 -4.65 -6.83
CA MET A 15 -14.52 -4.70 -6.74
C MET A 15 -14.91 -5.88 -5.86
N SER A 16 -15.68 -5.60 -4.81
CA SER A 16 -16.20 -6.61 -3.90
C SER A 16 -17.32 -6.03 -3.05
N SER A 17 -18.23 -6.87 -2.56
CA SER A 17 -19.20 -6.48 -1.53
C SER A 17 -18.51 -6.08 -0.21
N LEU A 18 -17.28 -6.57 0.01
CA LEU A 18 -16.44 -6.26 1.16
C LEU A 18 -15.56 -5.00 0.95
N SER A 19 -15.75 -4.25 -0.14
CA SER A 19 -15.04 -2.98 -0.31
C SER A 19 -15.30 -2.05 0.90
N ASN A 20 -14.22 -1.40 1.34
CA ASN A 20 -14.13 -0.53 2.53
C ASN A 20 -14.19 -1.22 3.91
N THR A 21 -14.08 -2.55 4.00
CA THR A 21 -13.92 -3.24 5.31
C THR A 21 -12.47 -3.59 5.64
N MET A 22 -11.58 -3.59 4.64
CA MET A 22 -10.20 -4.00 4.78
C MET A 22 -9.32 -2.78 5.07
N GLY A 23 -8.79 -2.66 6.30
CA GLY A 23 -8.05 -1.46 6.73
C GLY A 23 -6.81 -1.13 5.89
N ASN A 24 -6.13 -2.14 5.33
CA ASN A 24 -5.04 -1.94 4.38
C ASN A 24 -5.51 -1.31 3.05
N PHE A 25 -6.70 -1.66 2.56
CA PHE A 25 -7.28 -1.01 1.38
C PHE A 25 -7.64 0.44 1.68
N VAL A 26 -8.24 0.70 2.85
CA VAL A 26 -8.57 2.06 3.30
C VAL A 26 -7.33 2.95 3.30
N GLU A 27 -6.20 2.48 3.86
CA GLU A 27 -4.95 3.26 3.85
C GLU A 27 -4.41 3.45 2.41
N LEU A 28 -4.33 2.37 1.62
CA LEU A 28 -3.81 2.43 0.25
C LEU A 28 -4.62 3.32 -0.68
N GLU A 29 -5.94 3.38 -0.48
CA GLU A 29 -6.87 4.22 -1.24
C GLU A 29 -6.82 5.67 -0.74
N GLN A 30 -7.09 5.89 0.55
CA GLN A 30 -7.30 7.24 1.07
C GLN A 30 -5.99 8.01 1.28
N LYS A 31 -4.91 7.35 1.72
CA LYS A 31 -3.64 8.01 2.04
C LYS A 31 -2.69 8.09 0.84
N TYR A 32 -2.62 7.02 0.04
CA TYR A 32 -1.65 6.89 -1.04
C TYR A 32 -2.24 6.90 -2.44
N ASP A 33 -3.57 6.80 -2.58
CA ASP A 33 -4.27 6.83 -3.88
C ASP A 33 -3.73 5.76 -4.86
N LEU A 34 -3.36 4.59 -4.33
CA LEU A 34 -2.73 3.49 -5.08
C LEU A 34 -3.72 2.42 -5.54
N ILE A 35 -4.88 2.34 -4.89
CA ILE A 35 -5.96 1.40 -5.17
C ILE A 35 -7.30 2.11 -5.09
N TYR A 36 -8.26 1.70 -5.92
CA TYR A 36 -9.63 2.17 -5.87
C TYR A 36 -10.58 1.00 -5.58
N SER A 37 -11.44 1.15 -4.58
CA SER A 37 -12.35 0.09 -4.13
C SER A 37 -13.80 0.45 -4.45
N PHE A 38 -14.51 -0.43 -5.13
CA PHE A 38 -15.91 -0.21 -5.50
C PHE A 38 -16.79 -1.38 -5.07
N ARG A 39 -18.07 -1.11 -4.84
CA ARG A 39 -19.09 -2.16 -4.66
C ARG A 39 -19.85 -2.40 -5.97
N GLU A 40 -19.99 -1.35 -6.77
CA GLU A 40 -20.74 -1.34 -8.01
C GLU A 40 -19.82 -1.61 -9.20
N PRO A 41 -20.16 -2.59 -10.07
CA PRO A 41 -19.34 -2.96 -11.21
C PRO A 41 -19.14 -1.81 -12.20
N ASP A 42 -20.20 -1.03 -12.46
CA ASP A 42 -20.15 0.08 -13.42
C ASP A 42 -19.13 1.15 -13.01
N LYS A 43 -19.08 1.47 -11.71
CA LYS A 43 -18.10 2.43 -11.17
C LYS A 43 -16.67 1.89 -11.28
N ALA A 44 -16.48 0.61 -11.04
CA ALA A 44 -15.17 -0.04 -11.17
C ALA A 44 -14.67 0.01 -12.63
N ILE A 45 -15.54 -0.34 -13.58
CA ILE A 45 -15.23 -0.32 -15.02
C ILE A 45 -14.98 1.12 -15.50
N GLN A 46 -15.80 2.07 -15.06
CA GLN A 46 -15.61 3.49 -15.36
C GLN A 46 -14.24 3.97 -14.87
N LYS A 47 -13.88 3.68 -13.62
CA LYS A 47 -12.58 4.09 -13.07
C LYS A 47 -11.41 3.43 -13.80
N ALA A 48 -11.52 2.14 -14.12
CA ALA A 48 -10.49 1.45 -14.91
C ALA A 48 -10.30 2.11 -16.28
N THR A 49 -11.40 2.47 -16.95
CA THR A 49 -11.38 3.14 -18.26
C THR A 49 -10.76 4.53 -18.18
N GLU A 50 -11.10 5.30 -17.14
CA GLU A 50 -10.50 6.62 -16.86
C GLU A 50 -8.97 6.51 -16.69
N LEU A 51 -8.50 5.53 -15.92
CA LEU A 51 -7.07 5.31 -15.70
C LEU A 51 -6.35 4.94 -17.00
N LEU A 52 -6.94 4.08 -17.83
CA LEU A 52 -6.35 3.67 -19.11
C LEU A 52 -6.12 4.84 -20.08
N GLN A 53 -6.91 5.91 -19.97
CA GLN A 53 -6.79 7.10 -20.81
C GLN A 53 -5.70 8.08 -20.35
N GLN A 54 -5.08 7.87 -19.19
CA GLN A 54 -4.06 8.77 -18.64
C GLN A 54 -2.67 8.47 -19.23
N PRO A 55 -2.06 9.37 -20.03
CA PRO A 55 -0.80 9.08 -20.72
C PRO A 55 0.40 8.86 -19.78
N ASP A 56 0.44 9.59 -18.66
CA ASP A 56 1.53 9.53 -17.68
C ASP A 56 1.23 8.62 -16.47
N LEU A 57 0.21 7.75 -16.57
CA LEU A 57 -0.28 6.93 -15.46
C LEU A 57 0.84 6.20 -14.71
N LYS A 58 1.73 5.52 -15.45
CA LYS A 58 2.85 4.77 -14.86
C LYS A 58 3.79 5.66 -14.04
N LYS A 59 4.09 6.87 -14.54
CA LYS A 59 4.96 7.83 -13.83
C LYS A 59 4.29 8.34 -12.57
N GLN A 60 2.99 8.62 -12.63
CA GLN A 60 2.22 9.05 -11.45
C GLN A 60 2.19 7.96 -10.38
N TRP A 61 1.93 6.71 -10.78
CA TRP A 61 1.92 5.58 -9.84
C TRP A 61 3.29 5.28 -9.25
N ALA A 62 4.37 5.45 -10.01
CA ALA A 62 5.73 5.34 -9.47
C ALA A 62 5.98 6.34 -8.33
N LYS A 63 5.51 7.59 -8.47
CA LYS A 63 5.61 8.62 -7.41
C LYS A 63 4.77 8.26 -6.18
N LYS A 64 3.53 7.80 -6.39
CA LYS A 64 2.65 7.34 -5.29
C LYS A 64 3.28 6.17 -4.52
N ARG A 65 3.87 5.20 -5.24
CA ARG A 65 4.62 4.09 -4.64
C ARG A 65 5.81 4.58 -3.83
N GLN A 66 6.60 5.51 -4.38
CA GLN A 66 7.74 6.08 -3.65
C GLN A 66 7.32 6.73 -2.33
N ARG A 67 6.20 7.46 -2.33
CA ARG A 67 5.62 8.02 -1.10
C ARG A 67 5.21 6.95 -0.09
N LEU A 68 4.55 5.87 -0.54
CA LEU A 68 4.22 4.75 0.35
C LEU A 68 5.48 4.15 0.98
N LEU A 69 6.52 3.89 0.17
CA LEU A 69 7.76 3.28 0.65
C LEU A 69 8.55 4.19 1.60
N SER A 70 8.54 5.51 1.38
CA SER A 70 9.21 6.46 2.29
C SER A 70 8.50 6.60 3.64
N ASP A 71 7.18 6.42 3.68
CA ASP A 71 6.38 6.56 4.90
C ASP A 71 6.44 5.29 5.78
N LYS A 72 6.93 4.17 5.26
CA LYS A 72 6.90 2.86 5.92
C LYS A 72 8.29 2.43 6.37
N ILE A 73 8.33 1.63 7.43
CA ILE A 73 9.57 1.04 7.90
C ILE A 73 10.13 0.07 6.86
N ASP A 74 11.45 -0.04 6.80
CA ASP A 74 12.11 -1.14 6.10
C ASP A 74 12.04 -2.39 6.98
N VAL A 75 11.12 -3.31 6.64
CA VAL A 75 10.92 -4.56 7.38
C VAL A 75 12.13 -5.49 7.24
N THR A 76 12.83 -5.46 6.09
CA THR A 76 14.03 -6.27 5.89
C THR A 76 15.13 -5.82 6.84
N GLN A 77 15.40 -4.52 6.91
CA GLN A 77 16.38 -3.96 7.82
C GLN A 77 16.02 -4.23 9.29
N PHE A 78 14.74 -4.12 9.64
CA PHE A 78 14.23 -4.48 10.97
C PHE A 78 14.50 -5.96 11.29
N MET A 79 14.17 -6.88 10.39
CA MET A 79 14.36 -8.31 10.61
C MET A 79 15.84 -8.68 10.76
N VAL A 80 16.71 -8.09 9.94
CA VAL A 80 18.17 -8.28 10.02
C VAL A 80 18.69 -7.81 11.37
N ASP A 81 18.38 -6.58 11.81
CA ASP A 81 18.82 -6.07 13.13
C ASP A 81 18.24 -6.91 14.28
N LEU A 82 16.97 -7.31 14.18
CA LEU A 82 16.33 -8.11 15.21
C LEU A 82 17.05 -9.43 15.44
N ILE A 83 17.43 -10.12 14.36
CA ILE A 83 18.06 -11.45 14.43
C ILE A 83 19.55 -11.34 14.76
N GLU A 84 20.31 -10.48 14.05
CA GLU A 84 21.77 -10.40 14.20
C GLU A 84 22.19 -9.82 15.55
N ASN A 85 21.39 -8.91 16.13
CA ASN A 85 21.70 -8.24 17.40
C ASN A 85 20.85 -8.75 18.58
N TYR A 86 20.22 -9.91 18.45
CA TYR A 86 19.48 -10.53 19.55
C TYR A 86 20.42 -10.92 20.71
N PRO A 87 20.06 -10.70 22.01
CA PRO A 87 18.79 -10.19 22.52
C PRO A 87 18.69 -8.66 22.64
N GLN A 88 19.77 -7.90 22.38
CA GLN A 88 19.80 -6.46 22.63
C GLN A 88 18.82 -5.68 21.74
N SER A 89 18.68 -6.06 20.48
CA SER A 89 17.69 -5.51 19.53
C SER A 89 16.25 -5.66 20.05
N PHE A 90 15.90 -6.80 20.66
CA PHE A 90 14.57 -7.04 21.22
C PHE A 90 14.20 -6.02 22.29
N TYR A 91 15.10 -5.75 23.25
CA TYR A 91 14.84 -4.75 24.28
C TYR A 91 14.77 -3.34 23.70
N ARG A 92 15.65 -2.99 22.75
CA ARG A 92 15.63 -1.72 22.02
C ARG A 92 14.26 -1.44 21.39
N TYR A 93 13.70 -2.41 20.65
CA TYR A 93 12.40 -2.25 20.01
C TYR A 93 11.22 -2.29 20.99
N LYS A 94 11.31 -3.08 22.07
CA LYS A 94 10.29 -3.17 23.12
C LYS A 94 10.15 -1.87 23.92
N GLU A 95 11.25 -1.18 24.18
CA GLU A 95 11.25 0.12 24.89
C GLU A 95 10.78 1.26 23.99
N GLY A 96 11.17 1.25 22.71
CA GLY A 96 10.75 2.26 21.73
C GLY A 96 9.27 2.23 21.37
N SER A 97 8.58 1.09 21.54
CA SER A 97 7.16 0.91 21.19
C SER A 97 6.17 1.25 22.32
N ARG A 98 6.65 1.80 23.44
CA ARG A 98 5.83 2.25 24.60
C ARG A 98 5.51 3.75 24.61
N LYS A 99 5.81 4.48 23.54
CA LYS A 99 5.38 5.88 23.34
C LYS A 99 4.26 5.93 22.31
#